data_AF-A0A0U1NKY9-F1
#
_entry.id   AF-A0A0U1NKY9-F1
#
_cell.length_a   1.000
_cell.length_b   1.000
_cell.length_c   1.000
_cell.angle_alpha   90.00
_cell.angle_beta   90.00
_cell.angle_gamma   90.00
#
_symmetry.space_group_name_H-M   'P 1'
#
loop_
_entity.id
_entity.type
_entity.pdbx_description
1 polymer ?
#
loop_
_entity_poly.entity_id
_entity_poly.type
_entity_poly.pdbx_seq_one_letter_code
_entity_poly.pdbx_strand_id
1 'polypeptide(L)'
;MTVNALISTIGALTLGAAGAVLASNAVVRLVEDRSALAVDQVFSEESVPWASIETDGLSVILSGEAPDEAARFRALSVASTAVDASRLIDNFVIAQVDQTRAPDFSIELLKNDGGLSLIGLIPAEVDRDDLVRDIARTARGAEVSDLLEVADYPVPNGWEDATRFGLAAMQNLDRSKVSITAERVTIIAATDSQEEKARVEEILEGELPAGLELDLSITAPRPVISPYTLRFIIDAQGTAQFDACAAGTEQVRGQLVGAARSAGLTGDVDCVLGLGMPSPRWGRAGASAIAAVSEMGGGGITISDTDVTLESPAGFDEEKFNSIASDLENELPEVFALQAIYVPDPAANDATEQLEFLATLSPEGQVQLRGAVSSEFLKSSVESLALAKFGADRVYNATKVEAGLPDGWPLRVLTAVEALSEVNNGAVIVQGDVIQVRGNTGDTRSRSIISRILADKLDGEGTFKIDVDYKEELDPIASIPTPEECVAQIDAILAQTKITFEPGSSTVDDAGRTTIDRIAEVLKACVNVSVEIAGHTDSQGSEELNARISQSRADAVRTSLVTRRIPPERLTAVGYGEATPIADNGTEEGREANRRIEFTLSANTTDKAEATEAEPATDETGQE
;
A
#
# COMPACT_ATOMS: atom_id res chain seq x y z
N MET A 1 15.09 78.13 90.35
CA MET A 1 14.87 76.71 90.02
C MET A 1 16.12 75.94 90.41
N THR A 2 16.00 74.88 91.22
CA THR A 2 17.12 74.02 91.61
C THR A 2 17.52 73.12 90.43
N VAL A 3 18.81 72.79 90.29
CA VAL A 3 19.34 71.92 89.21
C VAL A 3 18.59 70.57 89.11
N ASN A 4 18.09 70.06 90.24
CA ASN A 4 17.23 68.87 90.28
C ASN A 4 15.92 69.01 89.49
N ALA A 5 15.33 70.21 89.45
CA ALA A 5 14.11 70.44 88.67
C ALA A 5 14.38 70.33 87.17
N LEU A 6 15.54 70.80 86.69
CA LEU A 6 15.92 70.76 85.28
C LEU A 6 16.16 69.31 84.80
N ILE A 7 16.89 68.51 85.58
CA ILE A 7 17.19 67.10 85.29
C ILE A 7 15.89 66.27 85.26
N SER A 8 14.97 66.53 86.19
CA SER A 8 13.63 65.94 86.21
C SER A 8 12.83 66.23 84.94
N THR A 9 12.81 67.48 84.46
CA THR A 9 12.12 67.84 83.22
C THR A 9 12.75 67.22 81.98
N ILE A 10 14.08 67.20 81.88
CA ILE A 10 14.78 66.59 80.74
C ILE A 10 14.51 65.08 80.72
N GLY A 11 14.59 64.41 81.88
CA GLY A 11 14.27 62.99 82.01
C GLY A 11 12.82 62.66 81.63
N ALA A 12 11.85 63.51 82.00
CA ALA A 12 10.45 63.34 81.61
C ALA A 12 10.22 63.53 80.10
N LEU A 13 10.91 64.49 79.48
CA LEU A 13 10.83 64.73 78.03
C LEU A 13 11.49 63.62 77.22
N THR A 14 12.64 63.08 77.66
CA THR A 14 13.29 61.95 76.99
C THR A 14 12.49 60.66 77.12
N LEU A 15 11.90 60.39 78.30
CA LEU A 15 10.94 59.30 78.48
C LEU A 15 9.69 59.46 77.62
N GLY A 16 9.16 60.68 77.52
CA GLY A 16 8.04 61.00 76.63
C GLY A 16 8.36 60.79 75.15
N ALA A 17 9.54 61.23 74.70
CA ALA A 17 10.00 61.03 73.33
C ALA A 17 10.26 59.54 73.01
N ALA A 18 10.92 58.81 73.91
CA ALA A 18 11.11 57.38 73.77
C ALA A 18 9.77 56.62 73.74
N GLY A 19 8.83 56.99 74.62
CA GLY A 19 7.47 56.46 74.62
C GLY A 19 6.71 56.75 73.32
N ALA A 20 6.85 57.94 72.75
CA ALA A 20 6.22 58.31 71.48
C ALA A 20 6.81 57.54 70.29
N VAL A 21 8.13 57.33 70.24
CA VAL A 21 8.78 56.51 69.20
C VAL A 21 8.35 55.05 69.31
N LEU A 22 8.30 54.50 70.52
CA LEU A 22 7.83 53.13 70.76
C LEU A 22 6.35 52.97 70.36
N ALA A 23 5.50 53.93 70.72
CA ALA A 23 4.09 53.94 70.34
C ALA A 23 3.91 54.07 68.82
N SER A 24 4.68 54.94 68.16
CA SER A 24 4.67 55.10 66.70
C SER A 24 5.08 53.81 65.99
N ASN A 25 6.18 53.18 66.42
CA ASN A 25 6.64 51.92 65.84
C ASN A 25 5.64 50.79 66.08
N ALA A 26 4.98 50.77 67.25
CA ALA A 26 3.93 49.79 67.53
C ALA A 26 2.70 49.99 66.64
N VAL A 27 2.31 51.25 66.36
CA VAL A 27 1.18 51.57 65.47
C VAL A 27 1.51 51.25 64.02
N VAL A 28 2.71 51.58 63.54
CA VAL A 28 3.16 51.24 62.17
C VAL A 28 3.12 49.72 61.97
N ARG A 29 3.75 48.95 62.88
CA ARG A 29 3.72 47.48 62.82
C ARG A 29 2.31 46.92 62.86
N LEU A 30 1.44 47.46 63.71
CA LEU A 30 0.06 47.01 63.78
C LEU A 30 -0.69 47.22 62.46
N VAL A 31 -0.43 48.32 61.75
CA VAL A 31 -1.05 48.62 60.46
C VAL A 31 -0.47 47.76 59.35
N GLU A 32 0.84 47.55 59.34
CA GLU A 32 1.56 46.64 58.44
C GLU A 32 1.05 45.21 58.59
N ASP A 33 1.11 44.65 59.81
CA ASP A 33 0.68 43.28 60.11
C ASP A 33 -0.80 43.04 59.72
N ARG A 34 -1.68 44.01 60.01
CA ARG A 34 -3.09 43.91 59.62
C ARG A 34 -3.29 43.99 58.11
N SER A 35 -2.53 44.83 57.41
CA SER A 35 -2.65 44.97 55.95
C SER A 35 -2.12 43.72 55.26
N ALA A 36 -1.00 43.15 55.73
CA ALA A 36 -0.44 41.91 55.23
C ALA A 36 -1.41 40.74 55.42
N LEU A 37 -1.93 40.55 56.64
CA LEU A 37 -2.90 39.48 56.95
C LEU A 37 -4.19 39.60 56.12
N ALA A 38 -4.69 40.81 55.90
CA ALA A 38 -5.91 41.02 55.13
C ALA A 38 -5.72 40.62 53.66
N VAL A 39 -4.59 40.98 53.04
CA VAL A 39 -4.31 40.61 51.63
C VAL A 39 -3.99 39.12 51.51
N ASP A 40 -3.23 38.56 52.45
CA ASP A 40 -2.85 37.14 52.48
C ASP A 40 -4.08 36.22 52.60
N GLN A 41 -5.06 36.63 53.41
CA GLN A 41 -6.33 35.91 53.52
C GLN A 41 -7.07 35.87 52.19
N VAL A 42 -7.20 37.00 51.48
CA VAL A 42 -7.94 37.03 50.22
C VAL A 42 -7.17 36.30 49.11
N PHE A 43 -5.84 36.36 49.08
CA PHE A 43 -5.03 35.57 48.15
C PHE A 43 -5.13 34.06 48.40
N SER A 44 -5.25 33.65 49.66
CA SER A 44 -5.51 32.25 50.02
C SER A 44 -6.91 31.80 49.62
N GLU A 45 -7.93 32.65 49.82
CA GLU A 45 -9.32 32.35 49.43
C GLU A 45 -9.49 32.26 47.91
N GLU A 46 -8.86 33.15 47.15
CA GLU A 46 -8.92 33.22 45.68
C GLU A 46 -7.84 32.39 44.97
N SER A 47 -7.11 31.55 45.72
CA SER A 47 -6.09 30.63 45.20
C SER A 47 -5.03 31.30 44.32
N VAL A 48 -4.35 32.32 44.87
CA VAL A 48 -3.23 33.04 44.23
C VAL A 48 -1.90 32.68 44.91
N PRO A 49 -1.39 31.42 44.78
CA PRO A 49 -0.25 30.93 45.56
C PRO A 49 1.11 31.46 45.09
N TRP A 50 1.17 32.06 43.91
CA TRP A 50 2.39 32.58 43.28
C TRP A 50 2.70 34.03 43.67
N ALA A 51 1.78 34.69 44.39
CA ALA A 51 1.93 36.07 44.83
C ALA A 51 2.49 36.15 46.26
N SER A 52 3.51 36.98 46.45
CA SER A 52 4.09 37.35 47.74
C SER A 52 3.71 38.78 48.13
N ILE A 53 3.61 39.02 49.44
CA ILE A 53 3.13 40.27 50.03
C ILE A 53 4.21 40.83 50.96
N GLU A 54 4.59 42.08 50.74
CA GLU A 54 5.43 42.87 51.66
C GLU A 54 4.71 44.17 52.02
N THR A 55 4.93 44.69 53.22
CA THR A 55 4.29 45.93 53.69
C THR A 55 5.33 46.92 54.18
N ASP A 56 5.19 48.18 53.79
CA ASP A 56 6.02 49.31 54.26
C ASP A 56 5.11 50.50 54.62
N GLY A 57 4.89 50.68 55.92
CA GLY A 57 4.00 51.68 56.50
C GLY A 57 2.55 51.51 56.04
N LEU A 58 2.13 52.35 55.10
CA LEU A 58 0.79 52.28 54.50
C LEU A 58 0.77 51.52 53.18
N SER A 59 1.91 51.29 52.53
CA SER A 59 1.98 50.65 51.21
C SER A 59 2.03 49.13 51.35
N VAL A 60 1.38 48.44 50.41
CA VAL A 60 1.45 46.98 50.26
C VAL A 60 2.07 46.70 48.90
N ILE A 61 3.23 46.04 48.90
CA ILE A 61 3.97 45.66 47.71
C ILE A 61 3.62 44.22 47.37
N LEU A 62 3.12 44.02 46.16
CA LEU A 62 2.74 42.71 45.64
C LEU A 62 3.77 42.29 44.61
N SER A 63 4.37 41.12 44.80
CA SER A 63 5.44 40.59 43.94
C SER A 63 5.21 39.12 43.66
N GLY A 64 5.87 38.57 42.64
CA GLY A 64 5.67 37.18 42.22
C GLY A 64 5.60 37.05 40.71
N GLU A 65 5.57 35.80 40.24
CA GLU A 65 5.54 35.48 38.82
C GLU A 65 4.12 35.03 38.42
N ALA A 66 3.42 35.88 37.67
CA ALA A 66 2.07 35.65 37.21
C ALA A 66 2.07 34.76 35.95
N PRO A 67 1.23 33.71 35.86
CA PRO A 67 1.16 32.83 34.69
C PRO A 67 0.78 33.55 33.38
N ASP A 68 -0.08 34.56 33.47
CA ASP A 68 -0.51 35.40 32.35
C ASP A 68 -0.96 36.79 32.85
N GLU A 69 -1.24 37.70 31.92
CA GLU A 69 -1.69 39.07 32.22
C GLU A 69 -3.03 39.10 32.97
N ALA A 70 -3.92 38.13 32.70
CA ALA A 70 -5.23 38.06 33.35
C ALA A 70 -5.11 37.64 34.82
N ALA A 71 -4.17 36.76 35.15
CA ALA A 71 -3.84 36.34 36.50
C ALA A 71 -3.23 37.48 37.31
N ARG A 72 -2.30 38.27 36.72
CA ARG A 72 -1.77 39.49 37.33
C ARG A 72 -2.88 40.48 37.66
N PHE A 73 -3.74 40.79 36.70
CA PHE A 73 -4.84 41.74 36.90
C PHE A 73 -5.83 41.26 37.96
N ARG A 74 -6.14 39.96 37.97
CA ARG A 74 -6.99 39.34 38.99
C ARG A 74 -6.38 39.50 40.39
N ALA A 75 -5.10 39.20 40.56
CA ALA A 75 -4.41 39.36 41.85
C ALA A 75 -4.49 40.81 42.37
N LEU A 76 -4.28 41.80 41.51
CA LEU A 76 -4.42 43.22 41.89
C LEU A 76 -5.86 43.58 42.28
N SER A 77 -6.84 43.12 41.50
CA SER A 77 -8.26 43.35 41.78
C SER A 77 -8.66 42.73 43.11
N VAL A 78 -8.20 41.52 43.39
CA VAL A 78 -8.45 40.79 44.64
C VAL A 78 -7.78 41.48 45.82
N ALA A 79 -6.53 41.92 45.70
CA ALA A 79 -5.87 42.68 46.76
C ALA A 79 -6.60 44.00 47.08
N SER A 80 -7.19 44.64 46.06
CA SER A 80 -7.93 45.90 46.21
C SER A 80 -9.22 45.78 47.01
N THR A 81 -9.73 44.56 47.24
CA THR A 81 -10.89 44.34 48.13
C THR A 81 -10.48 44.31 49.60
N ALA A 82 -9.22 44.00 49.90
CA ALA A 82 -8.68 43.95 51.26
C ALA A 82 -8.09 45.29 51.72
N VAL A 83 -7.44 46.02 50.81
CA VAL A 83 -6.81 47.32 51.07
C VAL A 83 -7.06 48.29 49.92
N ASP A 84 -7.04 49.60 50.20
CA ASP A 84 -7.28 50.63 49.18
C ASP A 84 -6.29 50.50 48.01
N ALA A 85 -6.79 50.55 46.78
CA ALA A 85 -6.00 50.41 45.56
C ALA A 85 -4.86 51.42 45.46
N SER A 86 -4.98 52.62 46.06
CA SER A 86 -3.91 53.63 46.06
C SER A 86 -2.71 53.24 46.93
N ARG A 87 -2.85 52.21 47.77
CA ARG A 87 -1.82 51.69 48.66
C ARG A 87 -1.10 50.47 48.07
N LEU A 88 -1.59 49.93 46.94
CA LEU A 88 -1.01 48.77 46.29
C LEU A 88 0.11 49.18 45.33
N ILE A 89 1.25 48.51 45.44
CA ILE A 89 2.38 48.63 44.53
C ILE A 89 2.52 47.30 43.79
N ASP A 90 2.36 47.35 42.48
CA ASP A 90 2.45 46.19 41.60
C ASP A 90 3.89 45.97 41.11
N ASN A 91 4.52 44.90 41.60
CA ASN A 91 5.82 44.42 41.18
C ASN A 91 5.74 42.99 40.62
N PHE A 92 4.58 42.57 40.09
CA PHE A 92 4.47 41.27 39.45
C PHE A 92 5.24 41.23 38.12
N VAL A 93 5.85 40.09 37.84
CA VAL A 93 6.44 39.76 36.54
C VAL A 93 5.62 38.67 35.87
N ILE A 94 5.54 38.64 34.54
CA ILE A 94 4.76 37.64 33.80
C ILE A 94 5.68 36.50 33.39
N ALA A 95 5.28 35.27 33.67
CA ALA A 95 5.97 34.07 33.23
C ALA A 95 6.10 34.09 31.70
N GLN A 96 7.32 34.02 31.18
CA GLN A 96 7.52 33.92 29.74
C GLN A 96 7.15 32.51 29.28
N VAL A 97 6.12 32.40 28.44
CA VAL A 97 5.82 31.15 27.74
C VAL A 97 6.95 30.90 26.74
N ASP A 98 7.64 29.78 26.89
CA ASP A 98 8.71 29.35 26.00
C ASP A 98 8.14 29.05 24.60
N GLN A 99 8.23 30.02 23.68
CA GLN A 99 7.78 29.90 22.28
C GLN A 99 8.76 29.11 21.40
N THR A 100 9.69 28.34 21.97
CA THR A 100 10.75 27.65 21.22
C THR A 100 10.32 26.38 20.48
N ARG A 101 9.11 25.84 20.73
CA ARG A 101 8.61 24.72 19.93
C ARG A 101 7.93 25.25 18.66
N ALA A 102 8.50 24.91 17.52
CA ALA A 102 7.87 25.12 16.22
C ALA A 102 6.50 24.41 16.19
N PRO A 103 5.49 24.99 15.53
CA PRO A 103 4.23 24.31 15.31
C PRO A 103 4.43 23.08 14.42
N ASP A 104 3.57 22.09 14.57
CA ASP A 104 3.58 20.91 13.71
C ASP A 104 3.11 21.31 12.31
N PHE A 105 4.06 21.45 11.39
CA PHE A 105 3.74 21.65 9.98
C PHE A 105 3.02 20.41 9.45
N SER A 106 1.93 20.65 8.74
CA SER A 106 1.14 19.58 8.14
C SER A 106 0.36 20.09 6.95
N ILE A 107 0.17 19.23 5.95
CA ILE A 107 -0.68 19.49 4.78
C ILE A 107 -1.68 18.35 4.69
N GLU A 108 -2.97 18.67 4.64
CA GLU A 108 -4.03 17.77 4.21
C GLU A 108 -4.46 18.12 2.79
N LEU A 109 -4.38 17.11 1.93
CA LEU A 109 -4.84 17.15 0.55
C LEU A 109 -6.10 16.29 0.45
N LEU A 110 -7.22 16.88 0.05
CA LEU A 110 -8.50 16.19 -0.11
C LEU A 110 -8.90 16.22 -1.58
N LYS A 111 -8.90 15.06 -2.25
CA LYS A 111 -9.28 14.90 -3.64
C LYS A 111 -10.58 14.10 -3.76
N ASN A 112 -11.55 14.66 -4.46
CA ASN A 112 -12.82 14.00 -4.78
C ASN A 112 -13.35 14.47 -6.15
N ASP A 113 -14.50 13.93 -6.57
CA ASP A 113 -15.15 14.26 -7.84
C ASP A 113 -15.48 15.77 -8.00
N GLY A 114 -15.57 16.52 -6.90
CA GLY A 114 -15.91 17.94 -6.86
C GLY A 114 -14.73 18.90 -6.83
N GLY A 115 -13.50 18.42 -6.70
CA GLY A 115 -12.31 19.27 -6.63
C GLY A 115 -11.23 18.76 -5.70
N LEU A 116 -10.22 19.60 -5.54
CA LEU A 116 -9.09 19.36 -4.65
C LEU A 116 -9.05 20.46 -3.58
N SER A 117 -8.94 20.08 -2.31
CA SER A 117 -8.76 21.04 -1.21
C SER A 117 -7.42 20.85 -0.52
N LEU A 118 -6.76 21.96 -0.21
CA LEU A 118 -5.45 22.04 0.44
C LEU A 118 -5.61 22.75 1.77
N ILE A 119 -5.29 22.09 2.86
CA ILE A 119 -5.53 22.61 4.22
C ILE A 119 -4.27 22.36 5.04
N GLY A 120 -3.82 23.34 5.81
CA GLY A 120 -2.71 23.11 6.74
C GLY A 120 -1.76 24.28 6.88
N LEU A 121 -0.62 23.99 7.51
CA LEU A 121 0.41 24.96 7.86
C LEU A 121 1.72 24.56 7.18
N ILE A 122 2.32 25.47 6.43
CA ILE A 122 3.59 25.26 5.72
C ILE A 122 4.69 26.24 6.19
N PRO A 123 5.98 25.87 6.12
CA PRO A 123 7.08 26.77 6.44
C PRO A 123 7.19 27.94 5.46
N ALA A 124 7.65 29.10 5.94
CA ALA A 124 7.81 30.31 5.13
C ALA A 124 8.88 30.21 4.02
N GLU A 125 9.84 29.29 4.17
CA GLU A 125 10.85 29.01 3.14
C GLU A 125 10.28 28.27 1.92
N VAL A 126 9.07 27.68 2.04
CA VAL A 126 8.39 26.99 0.94
C VAL A 126 7.66 28.00 0.07
N ASP A 127 7.89 27.94 -1.25
CA ASP A 127 7.13 28.73 -2.22
C ASP A 127 5.71 28.16 -2.35
N ARG A 128 4.77 28.79 -1.65
CA ARG A 128 3.34 28.46 -1.67
C ARG A 128 2.75 28.51 -3.08
N ASP A 129 3.15 29.48 -3.90
CA ASP A 129 2.58 29.67 -5.23
C ASP A 129 3.08 28.60 -6.22
N ASP A 130 4.33 28.16 -6.07
CA ASP A 130 4.86 27.00 -6.80
C ASP A 130 4.16 25.71 -6.34
N LEU A 131 4.04 25.49 -5.03
CA LEU A 131 3.38 24.31 -4.46
C LEU A 131 1.93 24.18 -4.95
N VAL A 132 1.14 25.25 -4.87
CA VAL A 132 -0.26 25.25 -5.36
C VAL A 132 -0.33 25.02 -6.87
N ARG A 133 0.65 25.53 -7.65
CA ARG A 133 0.71 25.28 -9.11
C ARG A 133 1.03 23.82 -9.44
N ASP A 134 1.94 23.19 -8.71
CA ASP A 134 2.27 21.77 -8.89
C ASP A 134 1.07 20.89 -8.59
N ILE A 135 0.38 21.22 -7.51
CA ILE A 135 -0.85 20.55 -7.09
C ILE A 135 -1.99 20.75 -8.11
N ALA A 136 -2.15 21.96 -8.65
CA ALA A 136 -3.16 22.25 -9.67
C ALA A 136 -2.93 21.45 -10.97
N ARG A 137 -1.68 21.12 -11.33
CA ARG A 137 -1.39 20.23 -12.46
C ARG A 137 -1.91 18.82 -12.22
N THR A 138 -1.85 18.34 -10.97
CA THR A 138 -2.35 17.02 -10.57
C THR A 138 -3.89 16.95 -10.56
N ALA A 139 -4.57 18.08 -10.38
CA ALA A 139 -6.03 18.14 -10.29
C ALA A 139 -6.78 17.92 -11.63
N ARG A 140 -6.09 17.68 -12.76
CA ARG A 140 -6.67 17.41 -14.10
C ARG A 140 -7.78 18.40 -14.53
N GLY A 141 -7.70 19.66 -14.09
CA GLY A 141 -8.69 20.70 -14.38
C GLY A 141 -9.85 20.84 -13.39
N ALA A 142 -9.82 20.10 -12.26
CA ALA A 142 -10.77 20.26 -11.17
C ALA A 142 -10.50 21.56 -10.37
N GLU A 143 -11.52 22.07 -9.68
CA GLU A 143 -11.41 23.27 -8.85
C GLU A 143 -10.49 23.03 -7.66
N VAL A 144 -9.54 23.95 -7.41
CA VAL A 144 -8.58 23.86 -6.30
C VAL A 144 -8.95 24.88 -5.24
N SER A 145 -9.31 24.41 -4.06
CA SER A 145 -9.55 25.23 -2.87
C SER A 145 -8.30 25.26 -2.00
N ASP A 146 -7.68 26.44 -1.88
CA ASP A 146 -6.46 26.64 -1.11
C ASP A 146 -6.75 27.32 0.23
N LEU A 147 -6.51 26.58 1.31
CA LEU A 147 -6.65 26.98 2.71
C LEU A 147 -5.32 26.77 3.47
N LEU A 148 -4.18 26.89 2.77
CA LEU A 148 -2.85 26.78 3.38
C LEU A 148 -2.44 28.11 4.04
N GLU A 149 -1.95 28.01 5.28
CA GLU A 149 -1.34 29.09 6.04
C GLU A 149 0.19 28.92 6.10
N VAL A 150 0.91 30.03 6.30
CA VAL A 150 2.38 30.06 6.33
C VAL A 150 2.87 30.50 7.70
N ALA A 151 3.86 29.80 8.26
CA ALA A 151 4.54 30.20 9.49
C ALA A 151 6.07 30.26 9.34
N ASP A 152 6.66 31.27 9.97
CA ASP A 152 8.10 31.58 9.90
C ASP A 152 8.88 30.80 10.98
N TYR A 153 9.10 29.51 10.71
CA TYR A 153 9.93 28.60 11.52
C TYR A 153 10.81 27.76 10.58
N PRO A 154 11.93 27.20 11.10
CA PRO A 154 12.80 26.32 10.31
C PRO A 154 12.04 25.14 9.69
N VAL A 155 12.37 24.80 8.44
CA VAL A 155 11.80 23.64 7.75
C VAL A 155 12.23 22.36 8.49
N PRO A 156 11.29 21.49 8.89
CA PRO A 156 11.62 20.21 9.49
C PRO A 156 12.39 19.30 8.52
N ASN A 157 13.29 18.46 9.04
CA ASN A 157 13.95 17.43 8.24
C ASN A 157 12.90 16.47 7.63
N GLY A 158 13.09 16.06 6.37
CA GLY A 158 12.17 15.15 5.67
C GLY A 158 10.92 15.81 5.06
N TRP A 159 10.66 17.09 5.37
CA TRP A 159 9.47 17.81 4.87
C TRP A 159 9.33 17.81 3.35
N GLU A 160 10.43 18.05 2.63
CA GLU A 160 10.42 18.12 1.17
C GLU A 160 10.12 16.74 0.55
N ASP A 161 10.72 15.68 1.10
CA ASP A 161 10.53 14.31 0.62
C ASP A 161 9.12 13.81 0.91
N ALA A 162 8.60 14.08 2.12
CA ALA A 162 7.23 13.77 2.50
C ALA A 162 6.21 14.48 1.61
N THR A 163 6.44 15.76 1.34
CA THR A 163 5.59 16.56 0.45
C THR A 163 5.61 16.00 -0.96
N ARG A 164 6.80 15.72 -1.51
CA ARG A 164 6.95 15.16 -2.86
C ARG A 164 6.24 13.80 -2.99
N PHE A 165 6.42 12.92 -2.01
CA PHE A 165 5.78 11.61 -1.98
C PHE A 165 4.24 11.72 -1.90
N GLY A 166 3.72 12.52 -0.96
CA GLY A 166 2.28 12.71 -0.81
C GLY A 166 1.61 13.32 -2.06
N LEU A 167 2.31 14.21 -2.77
CA LEU A 167 1.85 14.78 -4.03
C LEU A 167 1.84 13.77 -5.19
N ALA A 168 2.87 12.92 -5.27
CA ALA A 168 2.95 11.85 -6.26
C ALA A 168 1.82 10.84 -6.06
N ALA A 169 1.56 10.44 -4.81
CA ALA A 169 0.48 9.52 -4.45
C ALA A 169 -0.91 9.97 -4.95
N MET A 170 -1.19 11.28 -4.92
CA MET A 170 -2.46 11.82 -5.41
C MET A 170 -2.66 11.74 -6.93
N GLN A 171 -1.61 11.56 -7.73
CA GLN A 171 -1.72 11.49 -9.19
C GLN A 171 -2.50 10.25 -9.64
N ASN A 172 -2.39 9.17 -8.86
CA ASN A 172 -2.95 7.86 -9.16
C ASN A 172 -4.19 7.52 -8.32
N LEU A 173 -4.60 8.41 -7.41
CA LEU A 173 -5.75 8.22 -6.53
C LEU A 173 -6.81 9.28 -6.81
N ASP A 174 -7.97 8.89 -7.36
CA ASP A 174 -9.02 9.85 -7.73
C ASP A 174 -9.92 10.27 -6.56
N ARG A 175 -10.04 9.43 -5.53
CA ARG A 175 -10.75 9.73 -4.29
C ARG A 175 -9.85 9.44 -3.11
N SER A 176 -9.26 10.48 -2.55
CA SER A 176 -8.25 10.32 -1.49
C SER A 176 -8.20 11.49 -0.52
N LYS A 177 -7.75 11.17 0.69
CA LYS A 177 -7.22 12.09 1.68
C LYS A 177 -5.76 11.72 1.90
N VAL A 178 -4.87 12.67 1.66
CA VAL A 178 -3.43 12.53 1.94
C VAL A 178 -3.06 13.55 3.02
N SER A 179 -2.64 13.07 4.18
CA SER A 179 -2.13 13.90 5.27
C SER A 179 -0.62 13.76 5.33
N ILE A 180 0.10 14.88 5.27
CA ILE A 180 1.55 14.95 5.16
C ILE A 180 2.08 15.69 6.37
N THR A 181 3.02 15.09 7.08
CA THR A 181 3.92 15.73 8.05
C THR A 181 5.37 15.46 7.64
N ALA A 182 6.33 16.01 8.38
CA ALA A 182 7.75 15.79 8.10
C ALA A 182 8.19 14.32 8.27
N GLU A 183 7.54 13.59 9.17
CA GLU A 183 7.92 12.22 9.55
C GLU A 183 6.92 11.16 9.07
N ARG A 184 5.71 11.56 8.65
CA ARG A 184 4.64 10.62 8.30
C ARG A 184 3.78 11.11 7.14
N VAL A 185 3.41 10.19 6.25
CA VAL A 185 2.35 10.39 5.26
C VAL A 185 1.24 9.36 5.50
N THR A 186 0.02 9.84 5.71
CA THR A 186 -1.18 9.00 5.83
C THR A 186 -2.02 9.14 4.56
N ILE A 187 -2.34 8.01 3.93
CA ILE A 187 -3.14 7.94 2.70
C ILE A 187 -4.39 7.14 2.96
N ILE A 188 -5.55 7.80 2.90
CA ILE A 188 -6.86 7.14 2.92
C ILE A 188 -7.47 7.30 1.53
N ALA A 189 -7.72 6.20 0.83
CA ALA A 189 -8.24 6.29 -0.54
C ALA A 189 -9.21 5.17 -0.90
N ALA A 190 -9.93 5.39 -2.01
CA ALA A 190 -10.74 4.37 -2.65
C ALA A 190 -10.31 4.19 -4.11
N THR A 191 -10.15 2.94 -4.54
CA THR A 191 -9.88 2.54 -5.94
C THR A 191 -11.13 1.93 -6.57
N ASP A 192 -11.11 1.71 -7.89
CA ASP A 192 -12.25 1.13 -8.62
C ASP A 192 -12.24 -0.41 -8.59
N SER A 193 -11.06 -1.04 -8.46
CA SER A 193 -10.91 -2.50 -8.38
C SER A 193 -9.89 -2.96 -7.33
N GLN A 194 -9.94 -4.26 -7.02
CA GLN A 194 -8.94 -4.91 -6.16
C GLN A 194 -7.56 -4.99 -6.84
N GLU A 195 -7.48 -5.15 -8.17
CA GLU A 195 -6.18 -5.13 -8.85
C GLU A 195 -5.57 -3.73 -8.85
N GLU A 196 -6.39 -2.69 -9.01
CA GLU A 196 -5.93 -1.31 -8.89
C GLU A 196 -5.47 -1.00 -7.47
N LYS A 197 -6.20 -1.48 -6.45
CA LYS A 197 -5.76 -1.40 -5.06
C LYS A 197 -4.36 -2.01 -4.88
N ALA A 198 -4.18 -3.27 -5.24
CA ALA A 198 -2.91 -3.98 -5.07
C ALA A 198 -1.75 -3.27 -5.79
N ARG A 199 -2.00 -2.85 -7.04
CA ARG A 199 -1.02 -2.07 -7.83
C ARG A 199 -0.65 -0.75 -7.13
N VAL A 200 -1.61 0.00 -6.62
CA VAL A 200 -1.34 1.29 -5.97
C VAL A 200 -0.62 1.09 -4.64
N GLU A 201 -0.99 0.08 -3.85
CA GLU A 201 -0.29 -0.29 -2.61
C GLU A 201 1.19 -0.58 -2.89
N GLU A 202 1.46 -1.46 -3.85
CA GLU A 202 2.83 -1.81 -4.24
C GLU A 202 3.62 -0.61 -4.78
N ILE A 203 3.00 0.26 -5.59
CA ILE A 203 3.64 1.49 -6.08
C ILE A 203 4.02 2.40 -4.90
N LEU A 204 3.08 2.64 -3.97
CA LEU A 204 3.30 3.56 -2.85
C LEU A 204 4.33 3.03 -1.86
N GLU A 205 4.29 1.73 -1.57
CA GLU A 205 5.28 1.08 -0.73
C GLU A 205 6.67 1.08 -1.40
N GLY A 206 6.74 0.81 -2.71
CA GLY A 206 7.96 0.93 -3.49
C GLY A 206 8.52 2.36 -3.59
N GLU A 207 7.65 3.38 -3.53
CA GLU A 207 8.02 4.80 -3.65
C GLU A 207 8.24 5.53 -2.31
N LEU A 208 7.99 4.89 -1.15
CA LEU A 208 8.18 5.47 0.20
C LEU A 208 9.63 5.91 0.53
N PRO A 209 9.95 7.21 0.70
CA PRO A 209 11.29 7.68 1.10
C PRO A 209 11.76 7.12 2.45
N ALA A 210 13.07 6.98 2.67
CA ALA A 210 13.56 6.48 3.95
C ALA A 210 13.38 7.47 5.09
N GLY A 211 13.14 6.92 6.29
CA GLY A 211 12.80 7.71 7.47
C GLY A 211 11.40 8.30 7.45
N LEU A 212 10.61 8.08 6.39
CA LEU A 212 9.21 8.48 6.31
C LEU A 212 8.31 7.30 6.68
N GLU A 213 7.41 7.49 7.65
CA GLU A 213 6.39 6.51 7.97
C GLU A 213 5.21 6.62 7.00
N LEU A 214 4.75 5.49 6.47
CA LEU A 214 3.54 5.40 5.65
C LEU A 214 2.41 4.72 6.41
N ASP A 215 1.27 5.39 6.54
CA ASP A 215 0.02 4.79 7.00
C ASP A 215 -0.98 4.74 5.85
N LEU A 216 -1.28 3.54 5.37
CA LEU A 216 -2.04 3.34 4.15
C LEU A 216 -3.37 2.61 4.44
N SER A 217 -4.47 3.22 4.00
CA SER A 217 -5.82 2.68 4.10
C SER A 217 -6.56 2.82 2.77
N ILE A 218 -6.37 1.84 1.89
CA ILE A 218 -7.02 1.82 0.57
C ILE A 218 -8.17 0.80 0.56
N THR A 219 -9.36 1.26 0.14
CA THR A 219 -10.55 0.42 -0.01
C THR A 219 -10.88 0.22 -1.48
N ALA A 220 -11.22 -1.00 -1.89
CA ALA A 220 -11.75 -1.30 -3.21
C ALA A 220 -13.16 -1.90 -3.11
N PRO A 221 -14.07 -1.61 -4.06
CA PRO A 221 -15.36 -2.28 -4.17
C PRO A 221 -15.19 -3.80 -4.18
N ARG A 222 -16.06 -4.51 -3.47
CA ARG A 222 -16.10 -5.97 -3.55
C ARG A 222 -16.69 -6.39 -4.89
N PRO A 223 -16.10 -7.37 -5.58
CA PRO A 223 -16.63 -7.83 -6.85
C PRO A 223 -18.03 -8.41 -6.65
N VAL A 224 -18.92 -8.16 -7.61
CA VAL A 224 -20.21 -8.86 -7.69
C VAL A 224 -19.94 -10.20 -8.39
N ILE A 225 -20.25 -11.29 -7.70
CA ILE A 225 -20.06 -12.65 -8.20
C ILE A 225 -21.43 -13.17 -8.66
N SER A 226 -21.54 -13.54 -9.94
CA SER A 226 -22.75 -14.13 -10.52
C SER A 226 -22.36 -15.07 -11.69
N PRO A 227 -22.81 -16.34 -11.67
CA PRO A 227 -23.43 -17.01 -10.52
C PRO A 227 -22.48 -17.11 -9.32
N TYR A 228 -23.05 -17.23 -8.11
CA TYR A 228 -22.29 -17.39 -6.88
C TYR A 228 -21.86 -18.85 -6.73
N THR A 229 -20.57 -19.15 -6.92
CA THR A 229 -20.11 -20.53 -7.09
C THR A 229 -19.16 -21.00 -5.99
N LEU A 230 -19.32 -22.25 -5.56
CA LEU A 230 -18.36 -23.03 -4.76
C LEU A 230 -18.12 -24.35 -5.48
N ARG A 231 -16.89 -24.66 -5.87
CA ARG A 231 -16.52 -25.96 -6.44
C ARG A 231 -15.31 -26.52 -5.71
N PHE A 232 -15.47 -27.68 -5.08
CA PHE A 232 -14.45 -28.38 -4.31
C PHE A 232 -14.30 -29.81 -4.82
N ILE A 233 -13.07 -30.27 -5.02
CA ILE A 233 -12.76 -31.57 -5.60
C ILE A 233 -11.65 -32.25 -4.79
N ILE A 234 -11.76 -33.56 -4.63
CA ILE A 234 -10.65 -34.45 -4.26
C ILE A 234 -10.36 -35.35 -5.46
N ASP A 235 -9.17 -35.17 -6.05
CA ASP A 235 -8.77 -35.92 -7.24
C ASP A 235 -8.46 -37.41 -6.93
N ALA A 236 -8.14 -38.18 -7.97
CA ALA A 236 -7.81 -39.60 -7.82
C ALA A 236 -6.50 -39.85 -7.04
N GLN A 237 -5.66 -38.83 -6.88
CA GLN A 237 -4.43 -38.85 -6.10
C GLN A 237 -4.66 -38.46 -4.63
N GLY A 238 -5.87 -38.01 -4.29
CA GLY A 238 -6.24 -37.53 -2.96
C GLY A 238 -5.93 -36.05 -2.74
N THR A 239 -5.61 -35.29 -3.78
CA THR A 239 -5.37 -33.84 -3.70
C THR A 239 -6.71 -33.13 -3.60
N ALA A 240 -6.94 -32.50 -2.45
CA ALA A 240 -8.08 -31.61 -2.23
C ALA A 240 -7.78 -30.20 -2.75
N GLN A 241 -8.70 -29.61 -3.50
CA GLN A 241 -8.56 -28.25 -4.02
C GLN A 241 -9.91 -27.56 -4.23
N PHE A 242 -9.90 -26.22 -4.21
CA PHE A 242 -11.00 -25.41 -4.73
C PHE A 242 -10.74 -25.08 -6.20
N ASP A 243 -11.72 -25.39 -7.06
CA ASP A 243 -11.76 -24.84 -8.42
C ASP A 243 -12.52 -23.52 -8.46
N ALA A 244 -13.43 -23.28 -7.51
CA ALA A 244 -14.04 -21.99 -7.24
C ALA A 244 -14.40 -21.87 -5.76
N CYS A 245 -14.16 -20.72 -5.15
CA CYS A 245 -14.66 -20.44 -3.81
C CYS A 245 -15.08 -18.98 -3.71
N ALA A 246 -16.36 -18.74 -3.41
CA ALA A 246 -16.91 -17.43 -3.14
C ALA A 246 -17.43 -17.36 -1.71
N ALA A 247 -17.12 -16.28 -1.01
CA ALA A 247 -17.57 -16.05 0.36
C ALA A 247 -18.11 -14.61 0.58
N GLY A 248 -19.27 -14.52 1.24
CA GLY A 248 -19.95 -13.25 1.47
C GLY A 248 -19.30 -12.43 2.58
N THR A 249 -18.58 -13.08 3.49
CA THR A 249 -17.87 -12.46 4.63
C THR A 249 -16.65 -13.30 5.01
N GLU A 250 -15.75 -12.71 5.80
CA GLU A 250 -14.61 -13.42 6.39
C GLU A 250 -15.01 -14.65 7.22
N GLN A 251 -16.11 -14.55 7.97
CA GLN A 251 -16.64 -15.66 8.74
C GLN A 251 -17.04 -16.84 7.84
N VAL A 252 -17.74 -16.55 6.74
CA VAL A 252 -18.15 -17.59 5.77
C VAL A 252 -16.92 -18.19 5.09
N ARG A 253 -15.92 -17.37 4.73
CA ARG A 253 -14.64 -17.84 4.18
C ARG A 253 -13.96 -18.81 5.14
N GLY A 254 -13.84 -18.44 6.41
CA GLY A 254 -13.25 -19.29 7.45
C GLY A 254 -13.98 -20.63 7.61
N GLN A 255 -15.30 -20.65 7.49
CA GLN A 255 -16.08 -21.89 7.54
C GLN A 255 -15.76 -22.82 6.36
N LEU A 256 -15.77 -22.29 5.13
CA LEU A 256 -15.50 -23.08 3.92
C LEU A 256 -14.06 -23.60 3.89
N VAL A 257 -13.09 -22.72 4.17
CA VAL A 257 -11.66 -23.09 4.21
C VAL A 257 -11.39 -24.09 5.34
N GLY A 258 -12.02 -23.92 6.51
CA GLY A 258 -11.91 -24.86 7.62
C GLY A 258 -12.44 -26.26 7.27
N ALA A 259 -13.60 -26.34 6.60
CA ALA A 259 -14.15 -27.59 6.11
C ALA A 259 -13.22 -28.25 5.08
N ALA A 260 -12.69 -27.47 4.13
CA ALA A 260 -11.79 -27.98 3.10
C ALA A 260 -10.44 -28.45 3.67
N ARG A 261 -9.87 -27.75 4.64
CA ARG A 261 -8.65 -28.20 5.35
C ARG A 261 -8.89 -29.51 6.11
N SER A 262 -10.07 -29.67 6.70
CA SER A 262 -10.47 -30.93 7.33
C SER A 262 -10.64 -32.07 6.31
N ALA A 263 -10.91 -31.73 5.06
CA ALA A 263 -10.99 -32.64 3.92
C ALA A 263 -9.64 -32.86 3.19
N GLY A 264 -8.54 -32.32 3.71
CA GLY A 264 -7.19 -32.54 3.19
C GLY A 264 -6.59 -31.42 2.34
N LEU A 265 -7.24 -30.25 2.24
CA LEU A 265 -6.70 -29.10 1.52
C LEU A 265 -5.41 -28.59 2.20
N THR A 266 -4.35 -28.41 1.41
CA THR A 266 -3.06 -27.86 1.87
C THR A 266 -2.68 -26.63 1.05
N GLY A 267 -1.87 -25.74 1.62
CA GLY A 267 -1.41 -24.49 0.97
C GLY A 267 -2.38 -23.32 1.11
N ASP A 268 -2.07 -22.25 0.37
CA ASP A 268 -2.88 -21.04 0.29
C ASP A 268 -4.14 -21.25 -0.56
N VAL A 269 -5.20 -20.54 -0.20
CA VAL A 269 -6.54 -20.78 -0.76
C VAL A 269 -7.08 -19.48 -1.35
N ASP A 270 -7.30 -19.49 -2.67
CA ASP A 270 -8.04 -18.43 -3.34
C ASP A 270 -9.55 -18.62 -3.12
N CYS A 271 -10.06 -18.00 -2.05
CA CYS A 271 -11.50 -17.88 -1.80
C CYS A 271 -11.93 -16.41 -1.79
N VAL A 272 -12.56 -16.00 -2.89
CA VAL A 272 -12.86 -14.62 -3.23
C VAL A 272 -14.00 -14.07 -2.35
N LEU A 273 -13.76 -12.92 -1.73
CA LEU A 273 -14.77 -12.20 -0.97
C LEU A 273 -15.61 -11.28 -1.86
N GLY A 274 -16.76 -11.75 -2.31
CA GLY A 274 -17.65 -10.98 -3.20
C GLY A 274 -19.11 -10.83 -2.73
N LEU A 275 -19.80 -9.87 -3.36
CA LEU A 275 -21.25 -9.68 -3.26
C LEU A 275 -21.98 -10.70 -4.14
N GLY A 276 -23.28 -10.92 -3.90
CA GLY A 276 -24.10 -11.88 -4.64
C GLY A 276 -24.41 -13.19 -3.90
N MET A 277 -24.04 -13.30 -2.62
CA MET A 277 -24.28 -14.51 -1.83
C MET A 277 -25.80 -14.82 -1.74
N PRO A 278 -26.25 -15.99 -2.23
CA PRO A 278 -27.68 -16.29 -2.43
C PRO A 278 -28.41 -16.57 -1.12
N SER A 279 -27.69 -17.02 -0.09
CA SER A 279 -28.26 -17.39 1.21
C SER A 279 -27.30 -17.06 2.35
N PRO A 280 -27.79 -16.56 3.51
CA PRO A 280 -26.98 -16.42 4.73
C PRO A 280 -26.43 -17.76 5.24
N ARG A 281 -26.99 -18.89 4.79
CA ARG A 281 -26.56 -20.25 5.15
C ARG A 281 -25.54 -20.85 4.17
N TRP A 282 -25.04 -20.06 3.21
CA TRP A 282 -24.04 -20.50 2.22
C TRP A 282 -22.84 -21.22 2.85
N GLY A 283 -22.22 -20.64 3.88
CA GLY A 283 -21.07 -21.25 4.56
C GLY A 283 -21.37 -22.62 5.18
N ARG A 284 -22.59 -22.81 5.71
CA ARG A 284 -23.03 -24.10 6.25
C ARG A 284 -23.30 -25.11 5.13
N ALA A 285 -24.00 -24.70 4.08
CA ALA A 285 -24.28 -25.56 2.93
C ALA A 285 -22.98 -26.05 2.28
N GLY A 286 -22.05 -25.13 2.02
CA GLY A 286 -20.73 -25.46 1.49
C GLY A 286 -19.91 -26.36 2.41
N ALA A 287 -19.92 -26.12 3.73
CA ALA A 287 -19.22 -26.98 4.68
C ALA A 287 -19.76 -28.42 4.72
N SER A 288 -21.10 -28.60 4.74
CA SER A 288 -21.72 -29.94 4.65
C SER A 288 -21.41 -30.62 3.31
N ALA A 289 -21.47 -29.87 2.21
CA ALA A 289 -21.09 -30.37 0.88
C ALA A 289 -19.64 -30.86 0.82
N ILE A 290 -18.69 -30.07 1.35
CA ILE A 290 -17.27 -30.45 1.42
C ILE A 290 -17.08 -31.70 2.29
N ALA A 291 -17.81 -31.80 3.40
CA ALA A 291 -17.76 -32.98 4.26
C ALA A 291 -18.22 -34.25 3.55
N ALA A 292 -19.27 -34.18 2.72
CA ALA A 292 -19.72 -35.31 1.89
C ALA A 292 -18.65 -35.79 0.90
N VAL A 293 -17.92 -34.86 0.25
CA VAL A 293 -16.79 -35.22 -0.63
C VAL A 293 -15.65 -35.87 0.16
N SER A 294 -15.36 -35.34 1.36
CA SER A 294 -14.35 -35.92 2.27
C SER A 294 -14.71 -37.35 2.70
N GLU A 295 -15.99 -37.62 2.98
CA GLU A 295 -16.46 -38.96 3.36
C GLU A 295 -16.30 -39.98 2.22
N MET A 296 -16.49 -39.55 0.97
CA MET A 296 -16.21 -40.39 -0.21
C MET A 296 -14.71 -40.59 -0.45
N GLY A 297 -13.85 -39.71 0.07
CA GLY A 297 -12.40 -39.71 -0.16
C GLY A 297 -12.00 -39.34 -1.59
N GLY A 298 -12.90 -38.71 -2.34
CA GLY A 298 -12.75 -38.42 -3.77
C GLY A 298 -14.03 -37.85 -4.36
N GLY A 299 -13.97 -37.38 -5.62
CA GLY A 299 -15.13 -36.82 -6.31
C GLY A 299 -15.21 -35.31 -6.16
N GLY A 300 -16.39 -34.74 -6.39
CA GLY A 300 -16.54 -33.29 -6.42
C GLY A 300 -17.90 -32.79 -5.98
N ILE A 301 -17.94 -31.55 -5.53
CA ILE A 301 -19.17 -30.80 -5.30
C ILE A 301 -19.09 -29.47 -6.02
N THR A 302 -20.20 -29.09 -6.67
CA THR A 302 -20.42 -27.74 -7.19
C THR A 302 -21.69 -27.18 -6.58
N ILE A 303 -21.63 -25.97 -6.04
CA ILE A 303 -22.80 -25.17 -5.68
C ILE A 303 -22.78 -23.96 -6.59
N SER A 304 -23.84 -23.76 -7.38
CA SER A 304 -24.05 -22.58 -8.19
C SER A 304 -25.36 -21.93 -7.76
N ASP A 305 -25.27 -20.77 -7.11
CA ASP A 305 -26.38 -20.10 -6.43
C ASP A 305 -27.10 -21.00 -5.40
N THR A 306 -28.17 -21.69 -5.81
CA THR A 306 -28.91 -22.62 -4.94
C THR A 306 -28.83 -24.06 -5.40
N ASP A 307 -28.29 -24.32 -6.58
CA ASP A 307 -28.20 -25.66 -7.15
C ASP A 307 -26.91 -26.32 -6.70
N VAL A 308 -27.01 -27.54 -6.18
CA VAL A 308 -25.91 -28.32 -5.62
C VAL A 308 -25.76 -29.59 -6.46
N THR A 309 -24.60 -29.80 -7.06
CA THR A 309 -24.26 -31.01 -7.81
C THR A 309 -23.17 -31.77 -7.07
N LEU A 310 -23.46 -33.02 -6.68
CA LEU A 310 -22.52 -33.96 -6.06
C LEU A 310 -22.11 -35.02 -7.07
N GLU A 311 -20.81 -35.16 -7.31
CA GLU A 311 -20.22 -36.13 -8.24
C GLU A 311 -19.42 -37.19 -7.47
N SER A 312 -19.71 -38.48 -7.70
CA SER A 312 -18.96 -39.58 -7.07
C SER A 312 -17.55 -39.74 -7.66
N PRO A 313 -16.59 -40.31 -6.91
CA PRO A 313 -15.39 -40.87 -7.52
C PRO A 313 -15.77 -41.94 -8.55
N ALA A 314 -14.95 -42.09 -9.60
CA ALA A 314 -15.19 -43.10 -10.63
C ALA A 314 -15.12 -44.52 -10.02
N GLY A 315 -16.17 -45.32 -10.27
CA GLY A 315 -16.26 -46.68 -9.75
C GLY A 315 -16.47 -46.78 -8.23
N PHE A 316 -16.94 -45.70 -7.59
CA PHE A 316 -17.29 -45.71 -6.17
C PHE A 316 -18.49 -46.65 -5.88
N ASP A 317 -18.68 -47.02 -4.62
CA ASP A 317 -19.79 -47.88 -4.20
C ASP A 317 -21.13 -47.11 -4.30
N GLU A 318 -22.02 -47.57 -5.18
CA GLU A 318 -23.28 -46.88 -5.51
C GLU A 318 -24.25 -46.81 -4.31
N GLU A 319 -24.32 -47.86 -3.47
CA GLU A 319 -25.18 -47.86 -2.28
C GLU A 319 -24.68 -46.83 -1.25
N LYS A 320 -23.37 -46.77 -1.03
CA LYS A 320 -22.76 -45.75 -0.17
C LYS A 320 -22.94 -44.35 -0.73
N PHE A 321 -22.78 -44.16 -2.04
CA PHE A 321 -23.02 -42.87 -2.68
C PHE A 321 -24.44 -42.37 -2.44
N ASN A 322 -25.43 -43.24 -2.65
CA ASN A 322 -26.84 -42.91 -2.43
C ASN A 322 -27.13 -42.58 -0.95
N SER A 323 -26.46 -43.25 -0.01
CA SER A 323 -26.55 -42.91 1.42
C SER A 323 -25.99 -41.51 1.70
N ILE A 324 -24.77 -41.24 1.25
CA ILE A 324 -24.10 -39.94 1.45
C ILE A 324 -24.90 -38.80 0.81
N ALA A 325 -25.41 -39.00 -0.40
CA ALA A 325 -26.27 -38.04 -1.07
C ALA A 325 -27.56 -37.76 -0.27
N SER A 326 -28.19 -38.80 0.27
CA SER A 326 -29.40 -38.65 1.11
C SER A 326 -29.10 -37.92 2.42
N ASP A 327 -27.97 -38.21 3.06
CA ASP A 327 -27.55 -37.53 4.29
C ASP A 327 -27.25 -36.05 4.01
N LEU A 328 -26.55 -35.75 2.92
CA LEU A 328 -26.31 -34.38 2.48
C LEU A 328 -27.62 -33.63 2.18
N GLU A 329 -28.57 -34.24 1.47
CA GLU A 329 -29.87 -33.63 1.18
C GLU A 329 -30.62 -33.24 2.47
N ASN A 330 -30.53 -34.06 3.53
CA ASN A 330 -31.14 -33.77 4.82
C ASN A 330 -30.40 -32.68 5.62
N GLU A 331 -29.09 -32.52 5.43
CA GLU A 331 -28.29 -31.48 6.08
C GLU A 331 -28.38 -30.12 5.40
N LEU A 332 -28.58 -30.12 4.07
CA LEU A 332 -28.66 -28.91 3.28
C LEU A 332 -29.84 -28.03 3.72
N PRO A 333 -29.66 -26.70 3.78
CA PRO A 333 -30.78 -25.80 4.01
C PRO A 333 -31.82 -25.90 2.89
N GLU A 334 -33.11 -25.77 3.23
CA GLU A 334 -34.27 -25.92 2.32
C GLU A 334 -34.18 -25.14 0.99
N VAL A 335 -33.42 -24.05 0.93
CA VAL A 335 -33.26 -23.25 -0.29
C VAL A 335 -32.32 -23.89 -1.32
N PHE A 336 -31.56 -24.93 -0.96
CA PHE A 336 -30.61 -25.60 -1.84
C PHE A 336 -31.21 -26.89 -2.40
N ALA A 337 -31.01 -27.13 -3.69
CA ALA A 337 -31.48 -28.33 -4.39
C ALA A 337 -30.30 -29.23 -4.75
N LEU A 338 -30.30 -30.49 -4.28
CA LEU A 338 -29.24 -31.45 -4.57
C LEU A 338 -29.54 -32.29 -5.81
N GLN A 339 -28.56 -32.40 -6.70
CA GLN A 339 -28.48 -33.36 -7.78
C GLN A 339 -27.25 -34.24 -7.57
N ALA A 340 -27.45 -35.55 -7.45
CA ALA A 340 -26.37 -36.52 -7.29
C ALA A 340 -26.08 -37.24 -8.62
N ILE A 341 -24.83 -37.20 -9.07
CA ILE A 341 -24.35 -37.80 -10.32
C ILE A 341 -23.34 -38.90 -9.97
N TYR A 342 -23.71 -40.14 -10.26
CA TYR A 342 -22.82 -41.29 -10.12
C TYR A 342 -21.92 -41.45 -11.34
N VAL A 343 -20.61 -41.56 -11.13
CA VAL A 343 -19.61 -41.75 -12.19
C VAL A 343 -19.20 -43.23 -12.26
N PRO A 344 -19.58 -43.97 -13.32
CA PRO A 344 -19.23 -45.38 -13.46
C PRO A 344 -17.73 -45.60 -13.74
N ASP A 345 -17.24 -46.81 -13.48
CA ASP A 345 -15.84 -47.20 -13.76
C ASP A 345 -15.56 -47.15 -15.28
N PRO A 346 -14.54 -46.40 -15.74
CA PRO A 346 -14.15 -46.33 -17.15
C PRO A 346 -13.77 -47.69 -17.77
N ALA A 347 -13.45 -48.72 -16.98
CA ALA A 347 -13.21 -50.08 -17.48
C ALA A 347 -14.46 -50.73 -18.14
N ALA A 348 -15.64 -50.11 -18.06
CA ALA A 348 -16.88 -50.59 -18.67
C ALA A 348 -17.15 -50.03 -20.08
N ASN A 349 -16.41 -49.02 -20.56
CA ASN A 349 -16.62 -48.44 -21.89
C ASN A 349 -15.37 -48.56 -22.76
N ASP A 350 -15.47 -49.36 -23.82
CA ASP A 350 -14.50 -49.39 -24.90
C ASP A 350 -14.26 -47.97 -25.44
N ALA A 351 -12.99 -47.66 -25.70
CA ALA A 351 -12.51 -46.45 -26.35
C ALA A 351 -13.21 -46.25 -27.71
N THR A 352 -14.40 -45.68 -27.66
CA THR A 352 -15.09 -45.19 -28.84
C THR A 352 -14.41 -43.86 -29.17
N GLU A 353 -13.95 -43.69 -30.42
CA GLU A 353 -13.49 -42.41 -30.96
C GLU A 353 -14.60 -41.36 -30.77
N GLN A 354 -14.64 -40.72 -29.61
CA GLN A 354 -15.55 -39.61 -29.35
C GLN A 354 -15.00 -38.40 -30.10
N LEU A 355 -15.88 -37.77 -30.87
CA LEU A 355 -15.59 -36.56 -31.62
C LEU A 355 -15.00 -35.51 -30.67
N GLU A 356 -13.89 -34.90 -31.08
CA GLU A 356 -13.11 -33.97 -30.27
C GLU A 356 -13.09 -32.58 -30.92
N PHE A 357 -13.22 -31.55 -30.09
CA PHE A 357 -12.83 -30.18 -30.44
C PHE A 357 -11.65 -29.77 -29.56
N LEU A 358 -10.61 -29.20 -30.17
CA LEU A 358 -9.38 -28.76 -29.50
C LEU A 358 -9.11 -27.31 -29.84
N ALA A 359 -8.94 -26.49 -28.81
CA ALA A 359 -8.43 -25.12 -28.91
C ALA A 359 -7.11 -25.02 -28.12
N THR A 360 -6.06 -24.48 -28.72
CA THR A 360 -4.75 -24.28 -28.06
C THR A 360 -4.35 -22.81 -28.11
N LEU A 361 -3.81 -22.30 -27.01
CA LEU A 361 -3.22 -20.97 -26.88
C LEU A 361 -1.72 -21.12 -26.57
N SER A 362 -0.86 -20.63 -27.46
CA SER A 362 0.60 -20.67 -27.26
C SER A 362 1.08 -19.56 -26.31
N PRO A 363 2.28 -19.68 -25.71
CA PRO A 363 2.89 -18.61 -24.92
C PRO A 363 3.07 -17.29 -25.67
N GLU A 364 3.22 -17.35 -27.00
CA GLU A 364 3.30 -16.16 -27.88
C GLU A 364 1.91 -15.55 -28.19
N GLY A 365 0.84 -16.12 -27.64
CA GLY A 365 -0.54 -15.69 -27.82
C GLY A 365 -1.20 -16.19 -29.10
N GLN A 366 -0.63 -17.20 -29.78
CA GLN A 366 -1.26 -17.77 -30.99
C GLN A 366 -2.34 -18.78 -30.62
N VAL A 367 -3.52 -18.63 -31.23
CA VAL A 367 -4.67 -19.51 -31.03
C VAL A 367 -4.89 -20.40 -32.23
N GLN A 368 -5.05 -21.69 -31.99
CA GLN A 368 -5.39 -22.66 -33.02
C GLN A 368 -6.62 -23.47 -32.62
N LEU A 369 -7.62 -23.46 -33.51
CA LEU A 369 -8.88 -24.17 -33.34
C LEU A 369 -8.93 -25.36 -34.31
N ARG A 370 -9.20 -26.57 -33.81
CA ARG A 370 -9.25 -27.81 -34.60
C ARG A 370 -10.39 -28.70 -34.12
N GLY A 371 -10.78 -29.66 -34.96
CA GLY A 371 -11.79 -30.65 -34.62
C GLY A 371 -13.17 -30.34 -35.19
N ALA A 372 -14.17 -31.03 -34.66
CA ALA A 372 -15.51 -31.09 -35.22
C ALA A 372 -16.42 -29.94 -34.74
N VAL A 373 -17.15 -29.34 -35.67
CA VAL A 373 -18.21 -28.35 -35.41
C VAL A 373 -19.50 -28.75 -36.11
N SER A 374 -20.66 -28.44 -35.52
CA SER A 374 -21.96 -28.95 -36.00
C SER A 374 -22.51 -28.26 -37.24
N SER A 375 -22.00 -27.08 -37.59
CA SER A 375 -22.47 -26.31 -38.75
C SER A 375 -21.46 -25.24 -39.16
N GLU A 376 -21.61 -24.73 -40.39
CA GLU A 376 -20.88 -23.54 -40.85
C GLU A 376 -21.18 -22.30 -39.99
N PHE A 377 -22.40 -22.20 -39.47
CA PHE A 377 -22.77 -21.14 -38.54
C PHE A 377 -21.95 -21.21 -37.26
N LEU A 378 -21.86 -22.39 -36.63
CA LEU A 378 -21.02 -22.58 -35.44
C LEU A 378 -19.55 -22.31 -35.77
N LYS A 379 -19.04 -22.82 -36.89
CA LYS A 379 -17.68 -22.55 -37.34
C LYS A 379 -17.35 -21.06 -37.37
N SER A 380 -18.23 -20.26 -37.99
CA SER A 380 -18.07 -18.80 -38.06
C SER A 380 -18.23 -18.11 -36.70
N SER A 381 -19.07 -18.64 -35.82
CA SER A 381 -19.32 -18.09 -34.48
C SER A 381 -18.11 -18.31 -33.56
N VAL A 382 -17.54 -19.51 -33.58
CA VAL A 382 -16.33 -19.85 -32.82
C VAL A 382 -15.14 -19.03 -33.30
N GLU A 383 -15.00 -18.86 -34.62
CA GLU A 383 -13.98 -17.99 -35.18
C GLU A 383 -14.16 -16.54 -34.73
N SER A 384 -15.38 -15.99 -34.86
CA SER A 384 -15.66 -14.61 -34.46
C SER A 384 -15.42 -14.38 -32.96
N LEU A 385 -15.80 -15.34 -32.12
CA LEU A 385 -15.53 -15.29 -30.68
C LEU A 385 -14.03 -15.30 -30.39
N ALA A 386 -13.28 -16.20 -31.05
CA ALA A 386 -11.82 -16.27 -30.88
C ALA A 386 -11.14 -14.98 -31.37
N LEU A 387 -11.55 -14.42 -32.51
CA LEU A 387 -11.02 -13.15 -33.01
C LEU A 387 -11.30 -12.00 -32.03
N ALA A 388 -12.48 -11.98 -31.39
CA ALA A 388 -12.84 -10.98 -30.40
C ALA A 388 -12.04 -11.11 -29.09
N LYS A 389 -11.77 -12.34 -28.64
CA LYS A 389 -11.05 -12.61 -27.39
C LYS A 389 -9.53 -12.48 -27.52
N PHE A 390 -8.96 -12.90 -28.65
CA PHE A 390 -7.50 -13.07 -28.81
C PHE A 390 -6.88 -12.16 -29.88
N GLY A 391 -7.69 -11.47 -30.67
CA GLY A 391 -7.24 -10.57 -31.73
C GLY A 391 -7.08 -11.26 -33.09
N ALA A 392 -7.28 -10.50 -34.17
CA ALA A 392 -7.42 -11.07 -35.51
C ALA A 392 -6.16 -11.74 -36.08
N ASP A 393 -4.98 -11.19 -35.76
CA ASP A 393 -3.71 -11.66 -36.32
C ASP A 393 -3.16 -12.92 -35.64
N ARG A 394 -3.87 -13.42 -34.62
CA ARG A 394 -3.40 -14.50 -33.74
C ARG A 394 -4.21 -15.79 -33.85
N VAL A 395 -5.33 -15.80 -34.58
CA VAL A 395 -6.27 -16.92 -34.61
C VAL A 395 -6.17 -17.69 -35.92
N TYR A 396 -5.99 -19.01 -35.81
CA TYR A 396 -6.05 -19.94 -36.92
C TYR A 396 -7.15 -20.98 -36.73
N ASN A 397 -8.19 -20.90 -37.57
CA ASN A 397 -9.32 -21.83 -37.52
C ASN A 397 -9.18 -22.95 -38.57
N ALA A 398 -8.99 -24.18 -38.10
CA ALA A 398 -8.93 -25.40 -38.92
C ALA A 398 -10.02 -26.42 -38.54
N THR A 399 -11.13 -25.95 -37.99
CA THR A 399 -12.29 -26.78 -37.67
C THR A 399 -12.98 -27.33 -38.93
N LYS A 400 -13.60 -28.50 -38.79
CA LYS A 400 -14.34 -29.20 -39.86
C LYS A 400 -15.80 -29.39 -39.45
N VAL A 401 -16.71 -29.17 -40.39
CA VAL A 401 -18.13 -29.39 -40.15
C VAL A 401 -18.42 -30.89 -40.20
N GLU A 402 -18.98 -31.43 -39.12
CA GLU A 402 -19.32 -32.84 -38.97
C GLU A 402 -20.75 -32.99 -38.41
N ALA A 403 -21.44 -34.05 -38.84
CA ALA A 403 -22.80 -34.36 -38.42
C ALA A 403 -22.80 -35.44 -37.32
N GLY A 404 -23.86 -35.49 -36.52
CA GLY A 404 -24.00 -36.48 -35.45
C GLY A 404 -23.23 -36.16 -34.17
N LEU A 405 -22.90 -34.88 -33.96
CA LEU A 405 -22.31 -34.40 -32.72
C LEU A 405 -23.33 -34.44 -31.56
N PRO A 406 -22.87 -34.63 -30.31
CA PRO A 406 -23.75 -34.70 -29.14
C PRO A 406 -24.62 -33.45 -28.94
N ASP A 407 -25.76 -33.60 -28.25
CA ASP A 407 -26.61 -32.47 -27.88
C ASP A 407 -25.85 -31.47 -27.00
N GLY A 408 -26.07 -30.17 -27.21
CA GLY A 408 -25.33 -29.11 -26.51
C GLY A 408 -23.92 -28.83 -27.03
N TRP A 409 -23.43 -29.54 -28.05
CA TRP A 409 -22.09 -29.33 -28.62
C TRP A 409 -21.76 -27.88 -29.01
N PRO A 410 -22.67 -27.11 -29.66
CA PRO A 410 -22.39 -25.70 -29.98
C PRO A 410 -22.06 -24.85 -28.76
N LEU A 411 -22.79 -25.06 -27.66
CA LEU A 411 -22.61 -24.33 -26.41
C LEU A 411 -21.29 -24.72 -25.77
N ARG A 412 -20.99 -26.02 -25.69
CA ARG A 412 -19.71 -26.53 -25.16
C ARG A 412 -18.50 -25.96 -25.89
N VAL A 413 -18.52 -25.92 -27.22
CA VAL A 413 -17.42 -25.39 -28.03
C VAL A 413 -17.22 -23.88 -27.81
N LEU A 414 -18.31 -23.11 -27.75
CA LEU A 414 -18.21 -21.66 -27.50
C LEU A 414 -17.69 -21.37 -26.08
N THR A 415 -18.24 -22.07 -25.07
CA THR A 415 -17.80 -21.96 -23.68
C THR A 415 -16.34 -22.39 -23.52
N ALA A 416 -15.89 -23.42 -24.25
CA ALA A 416 -14.50 -23.86 -24.26
C ALA A 416 -13.53 -22.78 -24.76
N VAL A 417 -13.86 -22.08 -25.84
CA VAL A 417 -13.04 -20.97 -26.36
C VAL A 417 -13.02 -19.78 -25.38
N GLU A 418 -14.12 -19.53 -24.69
CA GLU A 418 -14.18 -18.49 -23.67
C GLU A 418 -13.39 -18.85 -22.42
N ALA A 419 -13.45 -20.10 -21.95
CA ALA A 419 -12.62 -20.57 -20.85
C ALA A 419 -11.12 -20.47 -21.18
N LEU A 420 -10.73 -20.72 -22.43
CA LEU A 420 -9.35 -20.54 -22.90
C LEU A 420 -8.89 -19.08 -22.82
N SER A 421 -9.79 -18.09 -22.83
CA SER A 421 -9.40 -16.67 -22.71
C SER A 421 -8.95 -16.27 -21.32
N GLU A 422 -9.18 -17.13 -20.33
CA GLU A 422 -8.83 -16.87 -18.94
C GLU A 422 -7.46 -17.43 -18.53
N VAL A 423 -6.69 -17.99 -19.49
CA VAL A 423 -5.31 -18.45 -19.28
C VAL A 423 -4.34 -17.72 -20.20
N ASN A 424 -3.08 -17.59 -19.79
CA ASN A 424 -2.03 -16.97 -20.61
C ASN A 424 -1.53 -17.93 -21.71
N ASN A 425 -1.49 -19.22 -21.43
CA ASN A 425 -1.19 -20.29 -22.39
C ASN A 425 -1.80 -21.61 -21.93
N GLY A 426 -2.15 -22.48 -22.88
CA GLY A 426 -2.82 -23.73 -22.54
C GLY A 426 -3.63 -24.35 -23.67
N ALA A 427 -4.57 -25.22 -23.30
CA ALA A 427 -5.49 -25.86 -24.22
C ALA A 427 -6.84 -26.13 -23.56
N VAL A 428 -7.89 -26.13 -24.38
CA VAL A 428 -9.20 -26.65 -24.02
C VAL A 428 -9.59 -27.77 -24.96
N ILE A 429 -10.01 -28.89 -24.38
CA ILE A 429 -10.46 -30.10 -25.07
C ILE A 429 -11.94 -30.31 -24.74
N VAL A 430 -12.77 -30.46 -25.77
CA VAL A 430 -14.16 -30.87 -25.63
C VAL A 430 -14.28 -32.27 -26.21
N GLN A 431 -14.65 -33.24 -25.37
CA GLN A 431 -14.79 -34.64 -25.77
C GLN A 431 -16.09 -35.18 -25.17
N GLY A 432 -17.03 -35.56 -26.05
CA GLY A 432 -18.36 -36.00 -25.62
C GLY A 432 -19.12 -34.92 -24.84
N ASP A 433 -19.34 -35.18 -23.57
CA ASP A 433 -19.97 -34.30 -22.57
C ASP A 433 -18.97 -33.60 -21.65
N VAL A 434 -17.67 -33.89 -21.79
CA VAL A 434 -16.61 -33.37 -20.91
C VAL A 434 -15.85 -32.20 -21.55
N ILE A 435 -15.68 -31.11 -20.80
CA ILE A 435 -14.73 -30.03 -21.13
C ILE A 435 -13.51 -30.11 -20.20
N GLN A 436 -12.31 -30.13 -20.76
CA GLN A 436 -11.06 -30.09 -20.00
C GLN A 436 -10.29 -28.83 -20.35
N VAL A 437 -10.01 -28.00 -19.34
CA VAL A 437 -9.22 -26.78 -19.47
C VAL A 437 -7.87 -27.02 -18.79
N ARG A 438 -6.78 -26.77 -19.53
CA ARG A 438 -5.40 -26.91 -19.05
C ARG A 438 -4.57 -25.68 -19.39
N GLY A 439 -3.68 -25.25 -18.50
CA GLY A 439 -2.78 -24.14 -18.84
C GLY A 439 -2.07 -23.49 -17.68
N ASN A 440 -1.42 -22.37 -17.98
CA ASN A 440 -0.79 -21.51 -17.00
C ASN A 440 -1.44 -20.13 -17.03
N THR A 441 -1.57 -19.50 -15.86
CA THR A 441 -2.15 -18.17 -15.69
C THR A 441 -1.30 -17.32 -14.75
N GLY A 442 -1.29 -16.01 -14.98
CA GLY A 442 -0.80 -15.00 -14.05
C GLY A 442 -1.88 -14.37 -13.17
N ASP A 443 -3.15 -14.78 -13.32
CA ASP A 443 -4.25 -14.32 -12.45
C ASP A 443 -4.66 -15.46 -11.52
N THR A 444 -4.49 -15.24 -10.22
CA THR A 444 -4.85 -16.20 -9.16
C THR A 444 -6.32 -16.62 -9.23
N ARG A 445 -7.20 -15.77 -9.77
CA ARG A 445 -8.65 -16.00 -9.85
C ARG A 445 -9.09 -16.75 -11.10
N SER A 446 -8.21 -16.96 -12.09
CA SER A 446 -8.57 -17.57 -13.37
C SER A 446 -9.32 -18.89 -13.20
N ARG A 447 -8.88 -19.76 -12.28
CA ARG A 447 -9.57 -21.02 -12.00
C ARG A 447 -11.03 -20.80 -11.59
N SER A 448 -11.26 -19.90 -10.65
CA SER A 448 -12.58 -19.51 -10.17
C SER A 448 -13.43 -18.91 -11.30
N ILE A 449 -12.85 -18.09 -12.18
CA ILE A 449 -13.54 -17.49 -13.33
C ILE A 449 -13.92 -18.55 -14.35
N ILE A 450 -13.00 -19.44 -14.73
CA ILE A 450 -13.23 -20.56 -15.65
C ILE A 450 -14.33 -21.47 -15.12
N SER A 451 -14.27 -21.84 -13.84
CA SER A 451 -15.28 -22.65 -13.17
C SER A 451 -16.66 -22.01 -13.25
N ARG A 452 -16.75 -20.69 -13.05
CA ARG A 452 -18.01 -19.95 -13.18
C ARG A 452 -18.53 -19.89 -14.61
N ILE A 453 -17.66 -19.64 -15.60
CA ILE A 453 -18.03 -19.65 -17.03
C ILE A 453 -18.60 -21.01 -17.42
N LEU A 454 -17.96 -22.09 -16.97
CA LEU A 454 -18.39 -23.46 -17.27
C LEU A 454 -19.68 -23.81 -16.52
N ALA A 455 -19.80 -23.47 -15.24
CA ALA A 455 -21.00 -23.75 -14.45
C ALA A 455 -22.24 -23.00 -14.98
N ASP A 456 -22.10 -21.71 -15.28
CA ASP A 456 -23.17 -20.85 -15.79
C ASP A 456 -23.67 -21.31 -17.17
N LYS A 457 -22.75 -21.62 -18.09
CA LYS A 457 -23.12 -21.88 -19.49
C LYS A 457 -23.42 -23.34 -19.79
N LEU A 458 -23.18 -24.25 -18.87
CA LEU A 458 -23.47 -25.68 -19.05
C LEU A 458 -24.72 -26.14 -18.29
N ASP A 459 -25.42 -25.21 -17.61
CA ASP A 459 -26.68 -25.46 -16.87
C ASP A 459 -26.61 -26.70 -15.96
N GLY A 460 -25.44 -27.02 -15.41
CA GLY A 460 -25.21 -28.20 -14.56
C GLY A 460 -25.20 -29.57 -15.27
N GLU A 461 -25.43 -29.63 -16.59
CA GLU A 461 -25.45 -30.89 -17.35
C GLU A 461 -24.07 -31.29 -17.93
N GLY A 462 -23.12 -30.36 -17.98
CA GLY A 462 -21.78 -30.61 -18.52
C GLY A 462 -20.75 -30.95 -17.44
N THR A 463 -20.00 -32.05 -17.62
CA THR A 463 -18.86 -32.38 -16.75
C THR A 463 -17.63 -31.60 -17.19
N PHE A 464 -16.85 -31.06 -16.26
CA PHE A 464 -15.61 -30.37 -16.62
C PHE A 464 -14.47 -30.56 -15.63
N LYS A 465 -13.25 -30.41 -16.14
CA LYS A 465 -11.99 -30.48 -15.37
C LYS A 465 -11.16 -29.24 -15.65
N ILE A 466 -10.61 -28.65 -14.59
CA ILE A 466 -9.76 -27.47 -14.64
C ILE A 466 -8.41 -27.86 -14.04
N ASP A 467 -7.37 -27.75 -14.86
CA ASP A 467 -5.99 -28.09 -14.54
C ASP A 467 -5.11 -26.91 -14.97
N VAL A 468 -5.30 -25.80 -14.26
CA VAL A 468 -4.68 -24.51 -14.52
C VAL A 468 -3.80 -24.13 -13.34
N ASP A 469 -2.54 -23.84 -13.64
CA ASP A 469 -1.53 -23.45 -12.66
C ASP A 469 -1.30 -21.95 -12.66
N TYR A 470 -1.25 -21.35 -11.47
CA TYR A 470 -0.73 -20.01 -11.31
C TYR A 470 0.81 -20.01 -11.49
N LYS A 471 1.31 -19.04 -12.25
CA LYS A 471 2.73 -18.76 -12.44
C LYS A 471 2.98 -17.28 -12.14
N GLU A 472 3.76 -17.03 -11.11
CA GLU A 472 4.10 -15.67 -10.66
C GLU A 472 4.77 -14.85 -11.77
N GLU A 473 5.55 -15.49 -12.65
CA GLU A 473 6.21 -14.81 -13.78
C GLU A 473 5.23 -14.29 -14.85
N LEU A 474 3.98 -14.75 -14.81
CA LEU A 474 2.91 -14.31 -15.70
C LEU A 474 2.01 -13.25 -15.05
N ASP A 475 2.14 -13.01 -13.74
CA ASP A 475 1.34 -12.02 -13.01
C ASP A 475 1.87 -10.61 -13.32
N PRO A 476 1.06 -9.71 -13.91
CA PRO A 476 1.51 -8.38 -14.32
C PRO A 476 1.89 -7.45 -13.16
N ILE A 477 1.53 -7.79 -11.92
CA ILE A 477 1.84 -7.06 -10.70
C ILE A 477 3.04 -7.74 -10.02
N ALA A 478 2.92 -9.02 -9.66
CA ALA A 478 3.99 -9.73 -8.94
C ALA A 478 5.28 -9.93 -9.77
N SER A 479 5.20 -9.87 -11.11
CA SER A 479 6.38 -9.94 -11.99
C SER A 479 7.19 -8.65 -12.08
N ILE A 480 6.74 -7.54 -11.47
CA ILE A 480 7.49 -6.27 -11.48
C ILE A 480 8.77 -6.47 -10.66
N PRO A 481 9.97 -6.34 -11.26
CA PRO A 481 11.20 -6.60 -10.51
C PRO A 481 11.45 -5.53 -9.45
N THR A 482 12.04 -5.92 -8.32
CA THR A 482 12.38 -4.96 -7.26
C THR A 482 13.47 -3.99 -7.74
N PRO A 483 13.65 -2.82 -7.08
CA PRO A 483 14.75 -1.90 -7.41
C PRO A 483 16.14 -2.55 -7.45
N GLU A 484 16.43 -3.43 -6.50
CA GLU A 484 17.71 -4.15 -6.39
C GLU A 484 17.85 -5.17 -7.51
N GLU A 485 16.80 -5.93 -7.81
CA GLU A 485 16.77 -6.88 -8.92
C GLU A 485 16.96 -6.19 -10.26
N CYS A 486 16.37 -5.01 -10.44
CA CYS A 486 16.55 -4.18 -11.62
C CYS A 486 18.01 -3.77 -11.83
N VAL A 487 18.69 -3.32 -10.78
CA VAL A 487 20.13 -2.98 -10.87
C VAL A 487 20.98 -4.23 -11.10
N ALA A 488 20.68 -5.34 -10.41
CA ALA A 488 21.39 -6.61 -10.61
C ALA A 488 21.28 -7.14 -12.05
N GLN A 489 20.12 -6.97 -12.69
CA GLN A 489 19.92 -7.32 -14.11
C GLN A 489 20.76 -6.43 -15.04
N ILE A 490 20.86 -5.13 -14.74
CA ILE A 490 21.72 -4.20 -15.48
C ILE A 490 23.19 -4.59 -15.31
N ASP A 491 23.62 -4.92 -14.10
CA ASP A 491 24.98 -5.37 -13.81
C ASP A 491 25.32 -6.68 -14.53
N ALA A 492 24.37 -7.62 -14.61
CA ALA A 492 24.54 -8.85 -15.37
C ALA A 492 24.73 -8.57 -16.88
N ILE A 493 24.06 -7.55 -17.43
CA ILE A 493 24.27 -7.10 -18.81
C ILE A 493 25.69 -6.50 -18.96
N LEU A 494 26.10 -5.62 -18.05
CA LEU A 494 27.39 -4.93 -18.09
C LEU A 494 28.58 -5.88 -17.86
N ALA A 495 28.41 -6.93 -17.08
CA ALA A 495 29.39 -8.00 -16.88
C ALA A 495 29.65 -8.80 -18.16
N GLN A 496 28.64 -8.93 -19.03
CA GLN A 496 28.76 -9.61 -20.33
C GLN A 496 29.28 -8.67 -21.41
N THR A 497 28.84 -7.40 -21.42
CA THR A 497 29.20 -6.44 -22.48
C THR A 497 29.22 -5.02 -21.92
N LYS A 498 30.40 -4.40 -21.89
CA LYS A 498 30.58 -3.01 -21.43
C LYS A 498 29.95 -2.00 -22.39
N ILE A 499 29.65 -0.81 -21.88
CA ILE A 499 29.32 0.35 -22.72
C ILE A 499 30.63 0.99 -23.20
N THR A 500 30.87 0.93 -24.50
CA THR A 500 32.08 1.45 -25.14
C THR A 500 31.81 2.74 -25.92
N PHE A 501 32.88 3.52 -26.11
CA PHE A 501 32.84 4.85 -26.73
C PHE A 501 33.89 4.94 -27.83
N GLU A 502 33.64 5.79 -28.83
CA GLU A 502 34.62 6.06 -29.87
C GLU A 502 35.93 6.63 -29.27
N PRO A 503 37.10 6.29 -29.83
CA PRO A 503 38.39 6.73 -29.30
C PRO A 503 38.48 8.26 -29.15
N GLY A 504 38.73 8.73 -27.92
CA GLY A 504 38.84 10.16 -27.61
C GLY A 504 37.51 10.93 -27.59
N SER A 505 36.37 10.24 -27.62
CA SER A 505 35.03 10.83 -27.65
C SER A 505 34.13 10.35 -26.50
N SER A 506 33.03 11.05 -26.29
CA SER A 506 31.86 10.62 -25.49
C SER A 506 30.74 10.02 -26.34
N THR A 507 30.95 9.87 -27.65
CA THR A 507 30.02 9.17 -28.56
C THR A 507 30.01 7.67 -28.26
N VAL A 508 28.84 7.12 -27.94
CA VAL A 508 28.63 5.68 -27.76
C VAL A 508 28.70 4.97 -29.13
N ASP A 509 29.50 3.92 -29.22
CA ASP A 509 29.64 3.11 -30.44
C ASP A 509 28.47 2.12 -30.62
N ASP A 510 28.48 1.33 -31.70
CA ASP A 510 27.37 0.40 -32.01
C ASP A 510 27.24 -0.76 -30.99
N ALA A 511 28.34 -1.21 -30.39
CA ALA A 511 28.31 -2.24 -29.35
C ALA A 511 27.71 -1.67 -28.06
N GLY A 512 28.14 -0.48 -27.65
CA GLY A 512 27.58 0.26 -26.53
C GLY A 512 26.09 0.57 -26.73
N ARG A 513 25.64 0.89 -27.96
CA ARG A 513 24.22 1.08 -28.26
C ARG A 513 23.40 -0.19 -28.03
N THR A 514 23.91 -1.35 -28.44
CA THR A 514 23.25 -2.66 -28.22
C THR A 514 23.13 -2.97 -26.72
N THR A 515 24.18 -2.67 -25.94
CA THR A 515 24.14 -2.79 -24.48
C THR A 515 23.09 -1.85 -23.88
N ILE A 516 23.05 -0.58 -24.31
CA ILE A 516 22.05 0.39 -23.87
C ILE A 516 20.63 -0.02 -24.27
N ASP A 517 20.43 -0.67 -25.43
CA ASP A 517 19.14 -1.24 -25.82
C ASP A 517 18.67 -2.28 -24.79
N ARG A 518 19.54 -3.22 -24.39
CA ARG A 518 19.22 -4.23 -23.37
C ARG A 518 18.92 -3.61 -22.02
N ILE A 519 19.70 -2.62 -21.60
CA ILE A 519 19.48 -1.89 -20.34
C ILE A 519 18.14 -1.15 -20.39
N ALA A 520 17.78 -0.56 -21.53
CA ALA A 520 16.50 0.11 -21.68
C ALA A 520 15.31 -0.87 -21.59
N GLU A 521 15.44 -2.10 -22.07
CA GLU A 521 14.37 -3.11 -21.89
C GLU A 521 14.19 -3.48 -20.41
N VAL A 522 15.28 -3.62 -19.64
CA VAL A 522 15.19 -3.82 -18.19
C VAL A 522 14.51 -2.62 -17.52
N LEU A 523 14.99 -1.40 -17.79
CA LEU A 523 14.42 -0.18 -17.19
C LEU A 523 12.96 0.10 -17.56
N LYS A 524 12.46 -0.46 -18.67
CA LYS A 524 11.03 -0.42 -19.04
C LYS A 524 10.18 -1.37 -18.22
N ALA A 525 10.70 -2.55 -17.88
CA ALA A 525 10.02 -3.52 -17.02
C ALA A 525 10.04 -3.06 -15.54
N CYS A 526 11.08 -2.34 -15.15
CA CYS A 526 11.23 -1.71 -13.85
C CYS A 526 10.41 -0.42 -13.79
N VAL A 527 9.17 -0.45 -13.31
CA VAL A 527 8.28 0.73 -13.41
C VAL A 527 8.69 1.87 -12.47
N ASN A 528 9.23 1.56 -11.28
CA ASN A 528 9.45 2.54 -10.19
C ASN A 528 10.92 2.71 -9.75
N VAL A 529 11.89 2.42 -10.62
CA VAL A 529 13.31 2.47 -10.24
C VAL A 529 13.98 3.74 -10.77
N SER A 530 14.52 4.55 -9.85
CA SER A 530 15.41 5.68 -10.17
C SER A 530 16.86 5.25 -10.05
N VAL A 531 17.62 5.41 -11.14
CA VAL A 531 19.00 4.97 -11.25
C VAL A 531 19.95 6.14 -11.48
N GLU A 532 21.09 6.10 -10.82
CA GLU A 532 22.23 6.95 -11.10
C GLU A 532 23.16 6.24 -12.09
N ILE A 533 23.61 6.97 -13.11
CA ILE A 533 24.56 6.56 -14.13
C ILE A 533 25.91 7.14 -13.74
N ALA A 534 26.76 6.31 -13.16
CA ALA A 534 28.07 6.69 -12.64
C ALA A 534 29.15 6.47 -13.70
N GLY A 535 29.80 7.55 -14.14
CA GLY A 535 30.89 7.50 -15.11
C GLY A 535 32.27 7.52 -14.46
N HIS A 536 33.16 6.62 -14.87
CA HIS A 536 34.53 6.53 -14.35
C HIS A 536 35.59 6.53 -15.46
N THR A 537 36.78 7.03 -15.13
CA THR A 537 37.98 7.00 -15.99
C THR A 537 39.14 6.29 -15.30
N ASP A 538 40.18 5.97 -16.06
CA ASP A 538 41.47 5.59 -15.49
C ASP A 538 42.25 6.82 -14.99
N SER A 539 43.46 6.59 -14.46
CA SER A 539 44.32 7.65 -13.92
C SER A 539 45.19 8.37 -14.96
N GLN A 540 44.92 8.22 -16.26
CA GLN A 540 45.72 8.87 -17.31
C GLN A 540 45.11 10.23 -17.65
N GLY A 541 45.94 11.28 -17.64
CA GLY A 541 45.50 12.64 -17.92
C GLY A 541 45.42 13.49 -16.66
N SER A 542 44.81 14.67 -16.77
CA SER A 542 44.55 15.55 -15.63
C SER A 542 43.19 15.21 -15.02
N GLU A 543 43.07 15.30 -13.70
CA GLU A 543 41.82 15.13 -12.95
C GLU A 543 40.64 15.91 -13.56
N GLU A 544 40.82 17.19 -13.91
CA GLU A 544 39.77 18.02 -14.56
C GLU A 544 39.33 17.52 -15.94
N LEU A 545 40.23 16.85 -16.67
CA LEU A 545 39.89 16.24 -17.96
C LEU A 545 39.10 14.95 -17.71
N ASN A 546 39.53 14.15 -16.73
CA ASN A 546 38.90 12.90 -16.34
C ASN A 546 37.49 13.10 -15.78
N ALA A 547 37.29 14.11 -14.93
CA ALA A 547 35.96 14.53 -14.44
C ALA A 547 35.04 14.96 -15.59
N ARG A 548 35.54 15.77 -16.55
CA ARG A 548 34.72 16.19 -17.70
C ARG A 548 34.38 15.04 -18.64
N ILE A 549 35.32 14.14 -18.91
CA ILE A 549 35.10 12.98 -19.79
C ILE A 549 34.10 12.01 -19.17
N SER A 550 34.25 11.68 -17.89
CA SER A 550 33.31 10.81 -17.18
C SER A 550 31.90 11.38 -17.17
N GLN A 551 31.72 12.67 -16.84
CA GLN A 551 30.41 13.33 -16.88
C GLN A 551 29.82 13.29 -18.29
N SER A 552 30.60 13.67 -19.30
CA SER A 552 30.12 13.68 -20.69
C SER A 552 29.68 12.30 -21.18
N ARG A 553 30.33 11.23 -20.70
CA ARG A 553 29.96 9.84 -21.00
C ARG A 553 28.69 9.42 -20.27
N ALA A 554 28.55 9.75 -18.99
CA ALA A 554 27.32 9.51 -18.23
C ALA A 554 26.11 10.23 -18.87
N ASP A 555 26.29 11.48 -19.28
CA ASP A 555 25.27 12.27 -19.99
C ASP A 555 24.90 11.66 -21.35
N ALA A 556 25.87 11.11 -22.08
CA ALA A 556 25.64 10.44 -23.36
C ALA A 556 24.82 9.15 -23.18
N VAL A 557 25.09 8.37 -22.14
CA VAL A 557 24.30 7.18 -21.78
C VAL A 557 22.89 7.59 -21.37
N ARG A 558 22.75 8.59 -20.48
CA ARG A 558 21.45 9.15 -20.08
C ARG A 558 20.63 9.58 -21.29
N THR A 559 21.20 10.36 -22.19
CA THR A 559 20.54 10.83 -23.41
C THR A 559 20.10 9.67 -24.31
N SER A 560 20.94 8.63 -24.38
CA SER A 560 20.64 7.43 -25.16
C SER A 560 19.46 6.64 -24.58
N LEU A 561 19.34 6.57 -23.25
CA LEU A 561 18.20 5.94 -22.55
C LEU A 561 16.92 6.78 -22.68
N VAL A 562 17.00 8.10 -22.57
CA VAL A 562 15.86 9.00 -22.79
C VAL A 562 15.30 8.85 -24.21
N THR A 563 16.19 8.72 -25.20
CA THR A 563 15.78 8.45 -26.60
C THR A 563 15.02 7.13 -26.75
N ARG A 564 15.25 6.17 -25.86
CA ARG A 564 14.54 4.88 -25.77
C ARG A 564 13.28 4.93 -24.91
N ARG A 565 12.82 6.14 -24.58
CA ARG A 565 11.62 6.45 -23.79
C ARG A 565 11.72 6.08 -22.31
N ILE A 566 12.93 6.03 -21.75
CA ILE A 566 13.07 6.01 -20.30
C ILE A 566 12.84 7.43 -19.78
N PRO A 567 11.96 7.64 -18.78
CA PRO A 567 11.68 8.98 -18.27
C PRO A 567 12.93 9.66 -17.71
N PRO A 568 13.25 10.91 -18.13
CA PRO A 568 14.48 11.60 -17.70
C PRO A 568 14.57 11.89 -16.21
N GLU A 569 13.43 11.94 -15.51
CA GLU A 569 13.29 12.09 -14.06
C GLU A 569 13.80 10.87 -13.27
N ARG A 570 13.85 9.68 -13.90
CA ARG A 570 14.36 8.44 -13.30
C ARG A 570 15.86 8.25 -13.46
N LEU A 571 16.54 9.20 -14.14
CA LEU A 571 17.92 9.06 -14.57
C LEU A 571 18.78 10.24 -14.11
N THR A 572 19.67 9.98 -13.15
CA THR A 572 20.71 10.92 -12.72
C THR A 572 22.03 10.54 -13.37
N ALA A 573 22.84 11.50 -13.84
CA ALA A 573 24.14 11.22 -14.46
C ALA A 573 25.25 11.94 -13.70
N VAL A 574 26.23 11.20 -13.21
CA VAL A 574 27.33 11.72 -12.38
C VAL A 574 28.67 11.21 -12.88
N GLY A 575 29.60 12.13 -13.15
CA GLY A 575 30.98 11.82 -13.51
C GLY A 575 31.92 11.83 -12.31
N TYR A 576 32.46 10.67 -11.95
CA TYR A 576 33.39 10.51 -10.82
C TYR A 576 34.87 10.67 -11.21
N GLY A 577 35.17 10.78 -12.51
CA GLY A 577 36.55 10.82 -13.01
C GLY A 577 37.36 9.60 -12.56
N GLU A 578 38.57 9.85 -12.07
CA GLU A 578 39.50 8.83 -11.59
C GLU A 578 39.43 8.57 -10.07
N ALA A 579 38.48 9.20 -9.37
CA ALA A 579 38.44 9.24 -7.90
C ALA A 579 38.09 7.90 -7.25
N THR A 580 37.43 7.00 -7.99
CA THR A 580 36.92 5.71 -7.49
C THR A 580 37.37 4.53 -8.38
N PRO A 581 38.68 4.16 -8.31
CA PRO A 581 39.22 3.04 -9.07
C PRO A 581 38.81 1.70 -8.47
N ILE A 582 38.50 0.72 -9.33
CA ILE A 582 38.18 -0.66 -8.94
C ILE A 582 39.32 -1.64 -9.23
N ALA A 583 40.34 -1.20 -9.97
CA ALA A 583 41.52 -1.98 -10.32
C ALA A 583 42.79 -1.12 -10.39
N ASP A 584 43.95 -1.78 -10.44
CA ASP A 584 45.26 -1.13 -10.45
C ASP A 584 45.52 -0.37 -11.78
N ASN A 585 45.63 0.96 -11.70
CA ASN A 585 45.96 1.84 -12.82
C ASN A 585 47.38 1.65 -13.40
N GLY A 586 48.25 0.90 -12.69
CA GLY A 586 49.57 0.53 -13.18
C GLY A 586 49.56 -0.42 -14.37
N THR A 587 48.48 -1.20 -14.54
CA THR A 587 48.33 -2.20 -15.61
C THR A 587 47.35 -1.72 -16.69
N GLU A 588 47.49 -2.19 -17.93
CA GLU A 588 46.52 -1.81 -18.98
C GLU A 588 45.16 -2.44 -18.70
N GLU A 589 45.16 -3.67 -18.18
CA GLU A 589 43.96 -4.40 -17.80
C GLU A 589 43.19 -3.69 -16.70
N GLY A 590 43.89 -3.16 -15.67
CA GLY A 590 43.26 -2.40 -14.60
C GLY A 590 42.77 -1.02 -15.04
N ARG A 591 43.48 -0.34 -15.95
CA ARG A 591 42.97 0.90 -16.57
C ARG A 591 41.68 0.66 -17.36
N GLU A 592 41.63 -0.41 -18.15
CA GLU A 592 40.43 -0.79 -18.89
C GLU A 592 39.26 -1.20 -17.98
N ALA A 593 39.53 -1.78 -16.81
CA ALA A 593 38.50 -2.01 -15.80
C ALA A 593 37.97 -0.70 -15.20
N ASN A 594 38.84 0.28 -14.94
CA ASN A 594 38.44 1.58 -14.37
C ASN A 594 37.64 2.46 -15.35
N ARG A 595 37.85 2.32 -16.67
CA ARG A 595 37.05 2.96 -17.73
C ARG A 595 35.68 2.26 -17.85
N ARG A 596 34.71 2.67 -17.02
CA ARG A 596 33.39 2.01 -16.93
C ARG A 596 32.24 2.98 -16.70
N ILE A 597 31.04 2.46 -16.95
CA ILE A 597 29.76 3.03 -16.54
C ILE A 597 29.14 2.05 -15.57
N GLU A 598 28.71 2.53 -14.41
CA GLU A 598 27.95 1.76 -13.43
C GLU A 598 26.54 2.35 -13.29
N PHE A 599 25.61 1.50 -12.88
CA PHE A 599 24.27 1.90 -12.52
C PHE A 599 24.08 1.60 -11.05
N THR A 600 23.66 2.59 -10.28
CA THR A 600 23.33 2.42 -8.87
C THR A 600 21.92 2.90 -8.63
N LEU A 601 21.31 2.42 -7.56
CA LEU A 601 20.12 3.04 -7.02
C LEU A 601 20.45 4.50 -6.66
N SER A 602 19.63 5.44 -7.11
CA SER A 602 19.77 6.85 -6.69
C SER A 602 19.53 6.94 -5.18
N ALA A 603 20.07 7.96 -4.50
CA ALA A 603 19.92 8.13 -3.04
C ALA A 603 18.46 8.06 -2.54
N ASN A 604 17.49 8.50 -3.36
CA ASN A 604 16.05 8.35 -3.07
C ASN A 604 15.56 6.89 -3.01
N THR A 605 16.35 5.95 -3.51
CA THR A 605 16.06 4.51 -3.62
C THR A 605 16.97 3.68 -2.69
N THR A 606 18.25 4.03 -2.53
CA THR A 606 19.26 3.28 -1.74
C THR A 606 18.99 3.28 -0.24
N ASP A 607 18.43 4.38 0.26
CA ASP A 607 18.07 4.58 1.66
C ASP A 607 16.93 3.62 2.13
N LYS A 608 16.25 2.95 1.19
CA LYS A 608 15.17 1.98 1.46
C LYS A 608 15.64 0.53 1.59
N ALA A 609 16.67 0.13 0.86
CA ALA A 609 17.13 -1.26 0.81
C ALA A 609 17.79 -1.72 2.12
N GLU A 610 18.52 -0.83 2.80
CA GLU A 610 19.17 -1.13 4.09
C GLU A 610 18.16 -1.26 5.26
N ALA A 611 16.95 -0.72 5.14
CA ALA A 611 15.92 -0.82 6.18
C ALA A 611 15.18 -2.17 6.19
N THR A 612 15.18 -2.91 5.07
CA THR A 612 14.46 -4.19 4.93
C THR A 612 15.30 -5.41 5.35
N GLU A 613 16.63 -5.32 5.35
CA GLU A 613 17.52 -6.43 5.75
C GLU A 613 17.82 -6.49 7.27
N ALA A 614 17.38 -5.50 8.06
CA ALA A 614 17.74 -5.36 9.47
C ALA A 614 16.58 -5.68 10.43
N GLU A 615 15.83 -6.75 10.21
CA GLU A 615 14.88 -7.27 11.21
C GLU A 615 15.30 -8.67 11.70
N PRO A 616 16.00 -8.80 12.84
CA PRO A 616 16.15 -10.10 13.47
C PRO A 616 14.83 -10.49 14.13
N ALA A 617 14.30 -11.65 13.74
CA ALA A 617 13.19 -12.31 14.42
C ALA A 617 13.44 -12.37 15.93
N THR A 618 12.68 -11.58 16.70
CA THR A 618 12.66 -11.70 18.15
C THR A 618 11.64 -12.76 18.54
N ASP A 619 12.19 -13.86 19.07
CA ASP A 619 11.52 -15.03 19.59
C ASP A 619 10.75 -14.64 20.87
N GLU A 620 9.44 -14.43 20.77
CA GLU A 620 8.57 -14.27 21.95
C GLU A 620 8.38 -15.62 22.65
N THR A 621 9.31 -15.94 23.56
CA THR A 621 9.10 -16.92 24.63
C THR A 621 9.17 -16.25 26.00
N GLY A 622 8.07 -16.32 26.75
CA GLY A 622 7.96 -15.99 28.17
C GLY A 622 6.51 -15.63 28.53
N GLN A 623 5.71 -16.50 29.16
CA GLN A 623 5.60 -16.63 30.64
C GLN A 623 5.64 -15.24 31.31
N GLU A 624 4.54 -14.70 31.83
CA GLU A 624 3.64 -15.21 32.88
C GLU A 624 2.19 -14.73 32.73
#